data_AF-A0A8C5DP99-F1
#
_entry.id   AF-A0A8C5DP99-F1
#
_cell.length_a   1.000
_cell.length_b   1.000
_cell.length_c   1.000
_cell.angle_alpha   90.00
_cell.angle_beta   90.00
_cell.angle_gamma   90.00
#
_symmetry.space_group_name_H-M   'P 1'
#
loop_
_entity.id
_entity.type
_entity.pdbx_description
1 polymer ?
#
loop_
_entity_poly.entity_id
_entity_poly.type
_entity_poly.pdbx_seq_one_letter_code
_entity_poly.pdbx_strand_id
1 'polypeptide(L)' 'VFLPKKSSTMSDALPVTEELTQFNKGKLKKTNTKEKNILPTKDDIAQEKKEKGQGSS' A
#
# COMPACT_ATOMS: atom_id res chain seq x y z
N VAL A 1 -40.50 -14.30 3.72
CA VAL A 1 -40.31 -12.90 3.26
C VAL A 1 -38.81 -12.61 3.26
N PHE A 2 -38.18 -12.53 2.09
CA PHE A 2 -36.73 -12.32 1.94
C PHE A 2 -36.46 -10.83 1.71
N LEU A 3 -35.67 -10.21 2.59
CA LEU A 3 -35.29 -8.81 2.51
C LEU A 3 -34.10 -8.70 1.55
N PRO A 4 -34.21 -8.01 0.40
CA PRO A 4 -33.07 -7.84 -0.49
C PRO A 4 -32.01 -6.96 0.19
N LYS A 5 -30.81 -7.51 0.39
CA LYS A 5 -29.64 -6.72 0.78
C LYS A 5 -29.39 -5.69 -0.31
N LYS A 6 -29.54 -4.40 0.02
CA LYS A 6 -29.06 -3.30 -0.83
C LYS A 6 -27.57 -3.54 -1.06
N SER A 7 -27.18 -3.92 -2.27
CA SER A 7 -25.81 -3.76 -2.72
C SER A 7 -25.49 -2.27 -2.58
N SER A 8 -24.44 -1.97 -1.83
CA SER A 8 -23.89 -0.63 -1.73
C SER A 8 -23.30 -0.29 -3.10
N THR A 9 -24.15 0.13 -4.03
CA THR A 9 -23.73 0.78 -5.26
C THR A 9 -23.16 2.12 -4.83
N MET A 10 -21.84 2.28 -4.82
CA MET A 10 -21.25 3.62 -4.83
C MET A 10 -21.65 4.23 -6.17
N SER A 11 -22.74 4.99 -6.13
CA SER A 11 -23.32 5.67 -7.27
C SER A 11 -22.27 6.58 -7.89
N ASP A 12 -22.01 6.41 -9.18
CA ASP A 12 -21.10 7.19 -10.05
C ASP A 12 -21.38 8.71 -10.12
N ALA A 13 -22.21 9.26 -9.23
CA ALA A 13 -22.66 10.65 -9.23
C ALA A 13 -22.60 11.27 -7.82
N LEU A 14 -21.48 11.08 -7.13
CA LEU A 14 -21.14 11.90 -5.97
C LEU A 14 -20.20 13.01 -6.43
N PRO A 15 -20.31 14.26 -5.92
CA PRO A 15 -19.46 15.40 -6.35
C PRO A 15 -17.95 15.11 -6.28
N VAL A 16 -17.56 14.13 -5.47
CA VAL A 16 -16.21 13.58 -5.38
C VAL A 16 -15.68 13.04 -6.72
N THR A 17 -16.52 12.45 -7.58
CA THR A 17 -16.07 11.88 -8.87
C THR A 17 -15.63 12.99 -9.84
N GLU A 18 -16.38 14.10 -9.91
CA GLU A 18 -16.01 15.25 -10.73
C GLU A 18 -14.72 15.90 -10.23
N GLU A 19 -14.57 16.07 -8.92
CA GLU A 19 -13.34 16.59 -8.33
C GLU A 19 -12.13 15.72 -8.67
N LEU A 20 -12.26 14.39 -8.58
CA LEU A 20 -11.17 13.46 -8.94
C LEU A 20 -10.80 13.52 -10.43
N THR A 21 -11.78 13.70 -11.33
CA THR A 21 -11.53 13.80 -12.77
C THR A 21 -10.85 15.12 -13.17
N GLN A 22 -11.17 16.21 -12.49
CA GLN A 22 -10.64 17.55 -12.78
C GLN A 22 -9.42 17.94 -11.93
N PHE A 23 -9.04 17.09 -10.96
CA PHE A 23 -7.97 17.39 -10.04
C PHE A 23 -6.60 17.51 -10.74
N ASN A 24 -6.01 18.70 -10.68
CA ASN A 24 -4.69 18.96 -11.24
C ASN A 24 -3.57 18.39 -10.33
N LYS A 25 -2.86 17.37 -10.82
CA LYS A 25 -1.72 16.73 -10.15
C LYS A 25 -0.57 17.68 -9.82
N GLY A 26 -0.47 18.84 -10.49
CA GLY A 26 0.50 19.89 -10.18
C GLY A 26 0.23 20.63 -8.86
N LYS A 27 -0.98 20.50 -8.29
CA LYS A 27 -1.32 21.02 -6.96
C LYS A 27 -0.79 20.13 -5.82
N LEU A 28 -0.26 18.93 -6.11
CA LEU A 28 0.42 18.13 -5.10
C LEU A 28 1.74 18.79 -4.71
N LYS A 29 1.96 18.92 -3.39
CA LYS A 29 3.26 19.30 -2.85
C LYS A 29 4.31 18.30 -3.31
N LYS A 30 5.45 18.80 -3.79
CA LYS A 30 6.60 17.95 -4.08
C LYS A 30 7.06 17.31 -2.77
N THR A 31 7.01 15.98 -2.73
CA THR A 31 7.51 15.20 -1.60
C THR A 31 8.62 14.30 -2.10
N ASN A 32 9.71 14.21 -1.34
CA ASN A 32 10.79 13.29 -1.64
C ASN A 32 10.43 11.93 -1.04
N THR A 33 9.97 11.01 -1.88
CA THR A 33 9.68 9.63 -1.47
C THR A 33 11.01 8.89 -1.32
N LYS A 34 11.41 8.63 -0.08
CA LYS A 34 12.58 7.78 0.23
C LYS A 34 12.16 6.32 0.11
N GLU A 35 12.38 5.71 -1.04
CA GLU A 35 12.29 4.26 -1.21
C GLU A 35 13.46 3.61 -0.46
N LYS A 36 13.19 3.07 0.74
CA LYS A 36 14.18 2.33 1.53
C LYS A 36 14.25 0.88 1.03
N ASN A 37 14.69 0.69 -0.20
CA ASN A 37 15.05 -0.64 -0.71
C ASN A 37 16.52 -0.93 -0.37
N ILE A 38 16.85 -0.92 0.92
CA ILE A 38 18.19 -1.30 1.37
C ILE A 38 18.33 -2.81 1.23
N LEU A 39 19.28 -3.25 0.39
CA LEU A 39 19.65 -4.66 0.38
C LEU A 39 20.28 -5.01 1.74
N PRO A 40 19.98 -6.20 2.29
CA PRO A 40 20.66 -6.66 3.48
C PRO A 40 22.17 -6.69 3.24
N THR A 41 22.95 -6.29 4.24
CA THR A 41 24.41 -6.35 4.17
C THR A 41 24.88 -7.79 4.29
N LYS A 42 26.16 -8.03 3.96
CA LYS A 42 26.77 -9.37 4.11
C LYS A 42 26.69 -9.88 5.55
N ASP A 43 26.76 -8.97 6.53
CA ASP A 43 26.67 -9.30 7.94
C ASP A 43 25.25 -9.72 8.31
N ASP A 44 24.23 -8.99 7.84
CA ASP A 44 22.81 -9.34 8.04
C ASP A 44 22.51 -10.75 7.49
N ILE A 45 23.00 -11.06 6.29
CA ILE A 45 22.84 -12.38 5.65
C ILE A 45 23.56 -13.47 6.45
N ALA A 46 24.75 -13.18 6.98
CA ALA A 46 25.53 -14.14 7.76
C ALA A 46 24.87 -14.44 9.12
N GLN A 47 24.31 -13.42 9.78
CA GLN A 47 23.55 -13.59 11.00
C GLN A 47 22.30 -14.42 10.77
N GLU A 48 21.49 -14.10 9.74
CA GLU A 48 20.31 -14.90 9.39
C GLU A 48 20.67 -16.36 9.08
N LYS A 49 21.77 -16.61 8.35
CA LYS A 49 22.22 -17.97 8.05
C LYS A 49 22.60 -18.74 9.31
N LYS A 50 23.20 -18.08 10.30
CA LYS A 50 23.57 -18.69 11.58
C LYS A 50 22.33 -18.97 12.44
N GLU A 51 21.40 -18.03 12.52
CA GLU A 51 20.17 -18.15 13.31
C GLU A 51 19.20 -19.16 12.71
N LYS A 52 19.01 -19.14 11.38
CA LYS A 52 18.13 -20.09 10.68
C LYS A 52 18.68 -21.52 10.67
N GLY A 53 20.00 -21.68 10.84
CA GLY A 53 20.65 -22.99 11.02
C GLY A 53 20.55 -23.56 12.44
N GLN A 54 20.07 -22.80 13.43
CA GLN A 54 19.97 -23.21 14.84
C GLN A 54 18.51 -23.24 15.36
N GLY A 55 17.52 -23.19 14.46
CA GLY A 55 16.09 -23.27 14.77
C GLY A 55 15.45 -24.64 14.55
N SER A 56 16.24 -25.72 14.40
CA SER A 56 15.74 -27.09 14.31
C SER A 56 16.47 -27.99 15.30
N SER A 57 16.16 -27.81 16.58
CA SER A 57 16.32 -28.83 17.64
C SER A 57 14.97 -29.08 18.26
#